data_AF-A0A1W9W0A4-F1
#
_entry.id   AF-A0A1W9W0A4-F1
#
_cell.length_a   1.000
_cell.length_b   1.000
_cell.length_c   1.000
_cell.angle_alpha   90.00
_cell.angle_beta   90.00
_cell.angle_gamma   90.00
#
_symmetry.space_group_name_H-M   'P 1'
#
loop_
_entity.id
_entity.type
_entity.pdbx_description
1 polymer ?
#
loop_
_entity_poly.entity_id
_entity_poly.type
_entity_poly.pdbx_seq_one_letter_code
_entity_poly.pdbx_strand_id
1 'polypeptide(L)'
;MEHKTGSILVVDDNEINRDLLIRRLERQKYTVDTASDGREALSMIRKGDFDVILLDIMMPIMDGYQVLEHLKSDLSLSHIPVIVISAIEDFNSIIRCIKLGAEDYLTKPFNSVLLKARIKACLEKKHLYDQQKEYQQAIQRERELSQRIQRSFLPGLIIQPEGWEIAVSFRPAHHVSGDFYDVFTMPNNQVGLVIADVCGTGVEAALFIALVHSLLRAYADQHCDSIEATLHAVSFTNRYITMYYHNLHYFSAF
;
A
#
# COMPACT_ATOMS: atom_id res chain seq x y z
N MET A 1 10.81 4.99 21.45
CA MET A 1 10.53 4.02 20.37
C MET A 1 11.54 2.90 20.51
N GLU A 2 11.07 1.68 20.78
CA GLU A 2 11.95 0.50 20.79
C GLU A 2 12.54 0.34 19.38
N HIS A 3 13.87 0.42 19.27
CA HIS A 3 14.53 0.04 18.02
C HIS A 3 14.31 -1.46 17.84
N LYS A 4 13.49 -1.84 16.84
CA LYS A 4 13.34 -3.23 16.42
C LYS A 4 14.75 -3.80 16.19
N THR A 5 15.12 -4.80 16.99
CA THR A 5 16.39 -5.51 16.84
C THR A 5 16.36 -6.22 15.49
N GLY A 6 17.31 -5.92 14.61
CA GLY A 6 17.35 -6.49 13.26
C GLY A 6 17.46 -8.01 13.29
N SER A 7 16.67 -8.69 12.45
CA SER A 7 16.67 -10.13 12.28
C SER A 7 17.62 -10.55 11.17
N ILE A 8 18.60 -11.40 11.49
CA ILE A 8 19.67 -11.79 10.57
C ILE A 8 19.66 -13.30 10.40
N LEU A 9 19.61 -13.76 9.15
CA LEU A 9 19.84 -15.16 8.82
C LEU A 9 21.30 -15.37 8.43
N VAL A 10 22.00 -16.29 9.10
CA VAL A 10 23.36 -16.71 8.74
C VAL A 10 23.31 -18.06 8.05
N VAL A 11 23.81 -18.12 6.82
CA VAL A 11 23.79 -19.30 5.97
C VAL A 11 25.24 -19.69 5.64
N ASP A 12 25.71 -20.79 6.22
CA ASP A 12 27.09 -21.27 6.10
C ASP A 12 27.09 -22.76 6.44
N ASP A 13 27.79 -23.61 5.71
CA ASP A 13 27.79 -25.06 5.96
C ASP A 13 28.68 -25.44 7.16
N ASN A 14 29.64 -24.59 7.50
CA ASN A 14 30.56 -24.80 8.60
C ASN A 14 29.98 -24.31 9.94
N GLU A 15 29.74 -25.25 10.85
CA GLU A 15 29.20 -24.99 12.19
C GLU A 15 30.02 -23.99 13.00
N ILE A 16 31.35 -24.03 12.91
CA ILE A 16 32.24 -23.11 13.64
C ILE A 16 32.07 -21.68 13.15
N ASN A 17 31.89 -21.48 11.84
CA ASN A 17 31.64 -20.16 11.26
C ASN A 17 30.29 -19.60 11.74
N ARG A 18 29.24 -20.44 11.72
CA ARG A 18 27.90 -20.07 12.21
C ARG A 18 27.95 -19.66 13.67
N ASP A 19 28.54 -20.48 14.54
CA ASP A 19 28.66 -20.20 15.98
C ASP A 19 29.41 -18.90 16.28
N LEU A 20 30.49 -18.63 15.54
CA LEU A 20 31.24 -17.39 15.67
C LEU A 20 30.40 -16.17 15.30
N LEU A 21 29.65 -16.26 14.19
CA LEU A 21 28.78 -15.18 13.72
C LEU A 21 27.61 -14.95 14.68
N ILE A 22 26.91 -16.00 15.13
CA ILE A 22 25.84 -15.92 16.13
C ILE A 22 26.30 -15.14 17.35
N ARG A 23 27.35 -15.61 18.03
CA ARG A 23 27.86 -14.98 19.27
C ARG A 23 28.22 -13.51 19.05
N ARG A 24 28.78 -13.17 17.90
CA ARG A 24 29.18 -11.79 17.57
C ARG A 24 27.98 -10.88 17.31
N LEU A 25 26.96 -11.38 16.62
CA LEU A 25 25.76 -10.64 16.23
C LEU A 25 24.79 -10.49 17.41
N GLU A 26 24.60 -11.53 18.22
CA GLU A 26 23.80 -11.46 19.45
C GLU A 26 24.39 -10.47 20.47
N ARG A 27 25.72 -10.40 20.58
CA ARG A 27 26.39 -9.39 21.42
C ARG A 27 26.16 -7.95 20.91
N GLN A 28 25.74 -7.80 19.66
CA GLN A 28 25.28 -6.54 19.07
C GLN A 28 23.76 -6.34 19.16
N LYS A 29 23.07 -7.26 19.85
CA LYS A 29 21.62 -7.29 20.08
C LYS A 29 20.79 -7.57 18.83
N TYR A 30 21.35 -8.25 17.84
CA TYR A 30 20.55 -8.78 16.72
C TYR A 30 19.91 -10.12 17.09
N THR A 31 18.75 -10.43 16.51
CA THR A 31 18.20 -11.79 16.53
C THR A 31 18.80 -12.57 15.38
N VAL A 32 19.30 -13.76 15.65
CA VAL A 32 20.07 -14.53 14.67
C VAL A 32 19.48 -15.92 14.55
N ASP A 33 19.04 -16.26 13.36
CA ASP A 33 18.77 -17.64 12.97
C ASP A 33 19.86 -18.13 12.03
N THR A 34 20.01 -19.44 11.90
CA THR A 34 21.02 -20.01 11.02
C THR A 34 20.51 -21.17 10.18
N ALA A 35 21.08 -21.30 9.00
CA ALA A 35 20.88 -22.43 8.09
C ALA A 35 22.23 -23.03 7.69
N SER A 36 22.26 -24.34 7.47
CA SER A 36 23.43 -25.12 7.11
C SER A 36 23.63 -25.29 5.60
N ASP A 37 22.59 -25.01 4.80
CA ASP A 37 22.66 -25.04 3.35
C ASP A 37 21.62 -24.10 2.70
N GLY A 38 21.73 -23.92 1.38
CA GLY A 38 20.86 -23.01 0.65
C GLY A 38 19.38 -23.42 0.58
N ARG A 39 19.08 -24.73 0.62
CA ARG A 39 17.70 -25.23 0.61
C ARG A 39 17.02 -24.96 1.94
N GLU A 40 17.70 -25.22 3.05
CA GLU A 40 17.22 -24.87 4.39
C GLU A 40 16.97 -23.36 4.50
N ALA A 41 17.95 -22.54 4.06
CA ALA A 41 17.84 -21.09 4.07
C ALA A 41 16.59 -20.60 3.32
N LEU A 42 16.36 -21.05 2.08
CA LEU A 42 15.18 -20.67 1.31
C LEU A 42 13.87 -21.11 1.98
N SER A 43 13.85 -22.27 2.64
CA SER A 43 12.67 -22.70 3.41
C SER A 43 12.42 -21.79 4.62
N MET A 44 13.46 -21.32 5.29
CA MET A 44 13.33 -20.41 6.43
C MET A 44 12.87 -19.03 5.97
N ILE A 45 13.47 -18.48 4.91
CA ILE A 45 13.15 -17.16 4.36
C ILE A 45 11.70 -17.06 3.91
N ARG A 46 11.11 -18.14 3.37
CA ARG A 46 9.69 -18.15 2.99
C ARG A 46 8.72 -18.16 4.18
N LYS A 47 9.18 -18.52 5.37
CA LYS A 47 8.35 -18.68 6.58
C LYS A 47 8.58 -17.57 7.61
N GLY A 48 9.77 -16.99 7.63
CA GLY A 48 10.20 -16.00 8.61
C GLY A 48 10.49 -14.64 8.00
N ASP A 49 10.52 -13.62 8.85
CA ASP A 49 10.89 -12.26 8.47
C ASP A 49 12.36 -12.00 8.81
N PHE A 50 13.21 -11.98 7.77
CA PHE A 50 14.62 -11.62 7.89
C PHE A 50 14.88 -10.25 7.30
N ASP A 51 15.68 -9.45 8.02
CA ASP A 51 16.04 -8.11 7.60
C ASP A 51 17.36 -8.09 6.81
N VAL A 52 18.27 -9.03 7.08
CA VAL A 52 19.54 -9.23 6.36
C VAL A 52 19.88 -10.71 6.29
N ILE A 53 20.49 -11.14 5.19
CA ILE A 53 21.04 -12.48 5.04
C ILE A 53 22.56 -12.38 4.91
N LEU A 54 23.30 -13.14 5.71
CA LEU A 54 24.73 -13.40 5.54
C LEU A 54 24.88 -14.76 4.87
N LEU A 55 25.49 -14.82 3.70
CA LEU A 55 25.45 -16.00 2.84
C LEU A 55 26.85 -16.46 2.43
N ASP A 56 27.22 -17.70 2.73
CA ASP A 56 28.35 -18.35 2.07
C ASP A 56 27.96 -18.83 0.66
N ILE A 57 28.92 -18.78 -0.25
CA ILE A 57 28.79 -19.33 -1.59
C ILE A 57 29.05 -20.84 -1.59
N MET A 58 30.07 -21.30 -0.87
CA MET A 58 30.54 -22.67 -0.93
C MET A 58 29.77 -23.52 0.07
N MET A 59 28.68 -24.13 -0.35
CA MET A 59 27.85 -25.00 0.49
C MET A 59 27.39 -26.25 -0.28
N PRO A 60 27.17 -27.39 0.41
CA PRO A 60 26.58 -28.58 -0.21
C PRO A 60 25.11 -28.37 -0.54
N ILE A 61 24.55 -29.25 -1.37
CA ILE A 61 23.12 -29.32 -1.77
C ILE A 61 22.68 -28.14 -2.66
N MET A 62 22.86 -26.91 -2.22
CA MET A 62 22.56 -25.68 -2.94
C MET A 62 23.59 -24.62 -2.58
N ASP A 63 24.29 -24.11 -3.59
CA ASP A 63 25.32 -23.09 -3.40
C ASP A 63 24.70 -21.69 -3.20
N GLY A 64 25.50 -20.74 -2.72
CA GLY A 64 25.02 -19.37 -2.47
C GLY A 64 24.67 -18.59 -3.75
N TYR A 65 25.20 -18.96 -4.92
CA TYR A 65 24.78 -18.34 -6.18
C TYR A 65 23.33 -18.69 -6.50
N GLN A 66 22.97 -19.97 -6.34
CA GLN A 66 21.60 -20.45 -6.53
C GLN A 66 20.66 -19.78 -5.53
N VAL A 67 21.05 -19.64 -4.26
CA VAL A 67 20.23 -18.92 -3.25
C VAL A 67 19.98 -17.48 -3.68
N LEU A 68 21.02 -16.75 -4.11
CA LEU A 68 20.89 -15.37 -4.62
C LEU A 68 19.93 -15.29 -5.80
N GLU A 69 20.07 -16.18 -6.79
CA GLU A 69 19.19 -16.23 -7.96
C GLU A 69 17.72 -16.44 -7.56
N HIS A 70 17.44 -17.35 -6.62
CA HIS A 70 16.08 -17.57 -6.13
C HIS A 70 15.52 -16.36 -5.38
N LEU A 71 16.32 -15.72 -4.52
CA LEU A 71 15.87 -14.56 -3.77
C LEU A 71 15.60 -13.36 -4.67
N LYS A 72 16.46 -13.13 -5.67
CA LYS A 72 16.36 -11.93 -6.51
C LYS A 72 15.38 -12.08 -7.67
N SER A 73 15.05 -13.32 -8.06
CA SER A 73 13.97 -13.58 -9.03
C SER A 73 12.56 -13.52 -8.42
N ASP A 74 12.42 -13.69 -7.11
CA ASP A 74 11.13 -13.60 -6.41
C ASP A 74 10.87 -12.16 -5.93
N LEU A 75 9.87 -11.49 -6.52
CA LEU A 75 9.50 -10.11 -6.16
C LEU A 75 9.14 -9.93 -4.68
N SER A 76 8.67 -11.00 -4.02
CA SER A 76 8.35 -10.97 -2.60
C SER A 76 9.57 -11.05 -1.70
N LEU A 77 10.73 -11.52 -2.21
CA LEU A 77 11.95 -11.75 -1.42
C LEU A 77 13.13 -10.87 -1.86
N SER A 78 13.08 -10.31 -3.07
CA SER A 78 14.20 -9.59 -3.70
C SER A 78 14.67 -8.36 -2.92
N HIS A 79 13.78 -7.79 -2.11
CA HIS A 79 14.02 -6.65 -1.24
C HIS A 79 14.90 -6.97 -0.01
N ILE A 80 15.08 -8.25 0.34
CA ILE A 80 15.94 -8.65 1.47
C ILE A 80 17.40 -8.49 1.04
N PRO A 81 18.20 -7.64 1.72
CA PRO A 81 19.61 -7.46 1.41
C PRO A 81 20.43 -8.70 1.78
N VAL A 82 21.35 -9.06 0.90
CA VAL A 82 22.23 -10.22 1.07
C VAL A 82 23.68 -9.75 1.06
N ILE A 83 24.40 -10.04 2.13
CA ILE A 83 25.86 -9.85 2.21
C ILE A 83 26.49 -11.23 2.02
N VAL A 84 27.28 -11.36 0.97
CA VAL A 84 28.03 -12.60 0.73
C VAL A 84 29.28 -12.61 1.60
N ILE A 85 29.53 -13.72 2.31
CA ILE A 85 30.73 -13.93 3.11
C ILE A 85 31.34 -15.27 2.70
N SER A 86 32.42 -15.28 1.92
CA SER A 86 33.01 -16.52 1.41
C SER A 86 34.54 -16.52 1.42
N ALA A 87 35.13 -17.71 1.32
CA ALA A 87 36.58 -17.89 1.20
C ALA A 87 37.10 -17.64 -0.23
N ILE A 88 36.21 -17.46 -1.21
CA ILE A 88 36.61 -17.19 -2.60
C ILE A 88 37.14 -15.75 -2.71
N GLU A 89 38.37 -15.59 -3.19
CA GLU A 89 39.01 -14.28 -3.40
C GLU A 89 39.07 -13.84 -4.87
N ASP A 90 38.66 -14.72 -5.79
CA ASP A 90 38.65 -14.42 -7.23
C ASP A 90 37.68 -13.29 -7.58
N PHE A 91 38.17 -12.33 -8.35
CA PHE A 91 37.42 -11.13 -8.72
C PHE A 91 36.19 -11.43 -9.59
N ASN A 92 36.24 -12.46 -10.44
CA ASN A 92 35.09 -12.82 -11.27
C ASN A 92 33.91 -13.34 -10.43
N SER A 93 34.22 -14.09 -9.37
CA SER A 93 33.24 -14.60 -8.41
C SER A 93 32.57 -13.48 -7.62
N ILE A 94 33.35 -12.46 -7.21
CA ILE A 94 32.82 -11.25 -6.56
C ILE A 94 31.90 -10.49 -7.52
N ILE A 95 32.34 -10.24 -8.76
CA ILE A 95 31.51 -9.58 -9.79
C ILE A 95 30.22 -10.36 -10.01
N ARG A 96 30.28 -11.69 -10.06
CA ARG A 96 29.10 -12.54 -10.24
C ARG A 96 28.10 -12.32 -9.11
N CYS A 97 28.53 -12.32 -7.85
CA CYS A 97 27.66 -12.07 -6.69
C CYS A 97 26.95 -10.72 -6.80
N ILE A 98 27.70 -9.66 -7.11
CA ILE A 98 27.15 -8.31 -7.26
C ILE A 98 26.16 -8.24 -8.43
N LYS A 99 26.46 -8.86 -9.58
CA LYS A 99 25.55 -8.92 -10.73
C LYS A 99 24.26 -9.67 -10.43
N LEU A 100 24.32 -10.69 -9.57
CA LEU A 100 23.15 -11.43 -9.11
C LEU A 100 22.32 -10.66 -8.07
N GLY A 101 22.78 -9.49 -7.61
CA GLY A 101 22.05 -8.61 -6.70
C GLY A 101 22.46 -8.72 -5.24
N ALA A 102 23.62 -9.30 -4.93
CA ALA A 102 24.20 -9.17 -3.59
C ALA A 102 24.47 -7.69 -3.27
N GLU A 103 24.19 -7.27 -2.03
CA GLU A 103 24.44 -5.90 -1.58
C GLU A 103 25.94 -5.66 -1.37
N ASP A 104 26.65 -6.70 -0.91
CA ASP A 104 28.07 -6.62 -0.64
C ASP A 104 28.72 -8.01 -0.64
N TYR A 105 30.05 -8.02 -0.64
CA TYR A 105 30.87 -9.22 -0.60
C TYR A 105 32.05 -9.03 0.37
N LEU A 106 32.24 -9.97 1.29
CA LEU A 106 33.35 -10.00 2.23
C LEU A 106 34.12 -11.32 2.14
N THR A 107 35.44 -11.25 2.00
CA THR A 107 36.31 -12.42 2.01
C THR A 107 36.58 -12.90 3.44
N LYS A 108 36.67 -14.22 3.64
CA LYS A 108 37.12 -14.82 4.90
C LYS A 108 38.66 -14.90 4.92
N PRO A 109 39.35 -14.50 6.00
CA PRO A 109 38.82 -13.93 7.24
C PRO A 109 38.43 -12.45 7.08
N PHE A 110 37.28 -12.05 7.65
CA PHE A 110 36.74 -10.70 7.52
C PHE A 110 36.94 -9.85 8.79
N ASN A 111 37.00 -8.53 8.60
CA ASN A 111 37.04 -7.56 9.68
C ASN A 111 35.65 -7.38 10.32
N SER A 112 35.59 -7.47 11.65
CA SER A 112 34.35 -7.39 12.42
C SER A 112 33.68 -6.00 12.39
N VAL A 113 34.49 -4.95 12.35
CA VAL A 113 34.03 -3.56 12.26
C VAL A 113 33.42 -3.31 10.88
N LEU A 114 34.06 -3.85 9.83
CA LEU A 114 33.54 -3.76 8.47
C LEU A 114 32.21 -4.50 8.32
N LEU A 115 32.13 -5.76 8.78
CA LEU A 115 30.89 -6.53 8.73
C LEU A 115 29.74 -5.80 9.45
N LYS A 116 30.01 -5.26 10.65
CA LYS A 116 29.03 -4.46 11.40
C LYS A 116 28.54 -3.24 10.61
N ALA A 117 29.45 -2.52 9.95
CA ALA A 117 29.09 -1.37 9.14
C ALA A 117 28.19 -1.78 7.96
N ARG A 118 28.52 -2.88 7.26
CA ARG A 118 27.72 -3.40 6.14
C ARG A 118 26.34 -3.86 6.57
N ILE A 119 26.25 -4.60 7.67
CA ILE A 119 24.96 -5.02 8.26
C ILE A 119 24.11 -3.80 8.60
N LYS A 120 24.68 -2.78 9.24
CA LYS A 120 23.94 -1.56 9.60
C LYS A 120 23.36 -0.87 8.35
N ALA A 121 24.14 -0.75 7.29
CA ALA A 121 23.68 -0.17 6.03
C ALA A 121 22.53 -0.99 5.39
N CYS A 122 22.64 -2.32 5.43
CA CYS A 122 21.60 -3.22 4.93
C CYS A 122 20.31 -3.10 5.75
N LEU A 123 20.41 -3.05 7.07
CA LEU A 123 19.27 -2.87 7.97
C LEU A 123 18.57 -1.53 7.75
N GLU A 124 19.33 -0.45 7.55
CA GLU A 124 18.76 0.87 7.24
C GLU A 124 18.01 0.85 5.90
N LYS A 125 18.59 0.25 4.86
CA LYS A 125 17.94 0.06 3.57
C LYS A 125 16.64 -0.76 3.70
N LYS A 126 16.67 -1.87 4.44
CA LYS A 126 15.49 -2.72 4.69
C LYS A 126 14.41 -1.96 5.45
N HIS A 127 14.79 -1.20 6.48
CA HIS A 127 13.86 -0.39 7.26
C HIS A 127 13.14 0.65 6.40
N LEU A 128 13.87 1.33 5.51
CA LEU A 128 13.27 2.30 4.58
C LEU A 128 12.30 1.62 3.60
N TYR A 129 12.66 0.44 3.09
CA TYR A 129 11.75 -0.34 2.24
C TYR A 129 10.46 -0.73 2.96
N ASP A 130 10.56 -1.21 4.21
CA ASP A 130 9.39 -1.59 5.01
C ASP A 130 8.48 -0.40 5.31
N GLN A 131 9.07 0.74 5.72
CA GLN A 131 8.33 1.98 5.93
C GLN A 131 7.62 2.46 4.66
N GLN A 132 8.30 2.40 3.51
CA GLN A 132 7.70 2.77 2.24
C GLN A 132 6.52 1.86 1.90
N LYS A 133 6.66 0.55 2.09
CA LYS A 133 5.61 -0.44 1.84
C LYS A 133 4.41 -0.21 2.76
N GLU A 134 4.63 0.03 4.05
CA GLU A 134 3.58 0.35 5.01
C GLU A 134 2.82 1.63 4.64
N TYR A 135 3.55 2.69 4.27
CA TYR A 135 2.95 3.96 3.86
C TYR A 135 2.10 3.80 2.58
N GLN A 136 2.60 3.07 1.58
CA GLN A 136 1.85 2.77 0.37
C GLN A 136 0.57 2.00 0.67
N GLN A 137 0.63 1.01 1.56
CA GLN A 137 -0.55 0.26 1.99
C GLN A 137 -1.56 1.15 2.74
N ALA A 138 -1.09 2.06 3.59
CA ALA A 138 -1.95 2.99 4.32
C ALA A 138 -2.72 3.92 3.35
N ILE A 139 -2.02 4.53 2.40
CA ILE A 139 -2.64 5.37 1.35
C ILE A 139 -3.65 4.56 0.54
N GLN A 140 -3.30 3.33 0.17
CA GLN A 140 -4.19 2.48 -0.63
C GLN A 140 -5.48 2.15 0.15
N ARG A 141 -5.36 1.81 1.44
CA ARG A 141 -6.53 1.57 2.32
C ARG A 141 -7.40 2.82 2.46
N GLU A 142 -6.78 3.99 2.64
CA GLU A 142 -7.50 5.26 2.73
C GLU A 142 -8.30 5.53 1.44
N ARG A 143 -7.67 5.35 0.27
CA ARG A 143 -8.32 5.50 -1.04
C ARG A 143 -9.50 4.55 -1.22
N GLU A 144 -9.31 3.28 -0.87
CA GLU A 144 -10.37 2.26 -0.93
C GLU A 144 -11.54 2.61 -0.01
N LEU A 145 -11.26 3.11 1.19
CA LEU A 145 -12.29 3.57 2.13
C LEU A 145 -13.07 4.75 1.56
N SER A 146 -12.40 5.78 1.05
CA SER A 146 -13.07 6.95 0.46
C SER A 146 -13.97 6.57 -0.71
N GLN A 147 -13.51 5.66 -1.59
CA GLN A 147 -14.32 5.12 -2.69
C GLN A 147 -15.56 4.38 -2.20
N ARG A 148 -15.41 3.54 -1.18
CA ARG A 148 -16.53 2.79 -0.60
C ARG A 148 -17.57 3.72 0.03
N ILE A 149 -17.12 4.74 0.76
CA ILE A 149 -18.00 5.75 1.35
C ILE A 149 -18.77 6.49 0.25
N GLN A 150 -18.09 6.97 -0.81
CA GLN A 150 -18.76 7.65 -1.91
C GLN A 150 -19.81 6.75 -2.57
N ARG A 151 -19.47 5.50 -2.88
CA ARG A 151 -20.41 4.54 -3.48
C ARG A 151 -21.63 4.26 -2.59
N SER A 152 -21.49 4.37 -1.26
CA SER A 152 -22.61 4.19 -0.34
C SER A 152 -23.67 5.30 -0.44
N PHE A 153 -23.31 6.47 -0.97
CA PHE A 153 -24.25 7.56 -1.24
C PHE A 153 -24.95 7.43 -2.58
N LEU A 154 -24.46 6.59 -3.50
CA LEU A 154 -25.11 6.37 -4.79
C LEU A 154 -26.26 5.35 -4.63
N PRO A 155 -27.35 5.49 -5.39
CA PRO A 155 -28.47 4.54 -5.30
C PRO A 155 -28.01 3.13 -5.70
N GLY A 156 -28.21 2.17 -4.78
CA GLY A 156 -27.82 0.77 -5.00
C GLY A 156 -28.72 0.01 -5.97
N LEU A 157 -29.95 0.49 -6.18
CA LEU A 157 -30.91 -0.03 -7.15
C LEU A 157 -31.52 1.16 -7.91
N ILE A 158 -31.50 1.09 -9.24
CA ILE A 158 -32.16 2.09 -10.10
C ILE A 158 -33.61 1.69 -10.29
N ILE A 159 -34.53 2.56 -9.90
CA ILE A 159 -35.97 2.37 -10.15
C ILE A 159 -36.26 2.35 -11.65
N GLN A 160 -37.20 1.48 -12.07
CA GLN A 160 -37.64 1.32 -13.46
C GLN A 160 -39.13 1.65 -13.56
N PRO A 161 -39.50 2.89 -13.90
CA PRO A 161 -40.89 3.29 -14.06
C PRO A 161 -41.54 2.56 -15.25
N GLU A 162 -42.85 2.38 -15.23
CA GLU A 162 -43.56 1.73 -16.33
C GLU A 162 -43.35 2.50 -17.65
N GLY A 163 -42.92 1.79 -18.69
CA GLY A 163 -42.64 2.38 -20.00
C GLY A 163 -41.27 3.06 -20.15
N TRP A 164 -40.42 3.02 -19.12
CA TRP A 164 -39.07 3.60 -19.15
C TRP A 164 -38.00 2.56 -18.81
N GLU A 165 -36.85 2.67 -19.47
CA GLU A 165 -35.62 1.95 -19.11
C GLU A 165 -34.56 2.98 -18.71
N ILE A 166 -34.15 2.95 -17.45
CA ILE A 166 -33.14 3.87 -16.89
C ILE A 166 -31.87 3.07 -16.61
N ALA A 167 -30.80 3.40 -17.30
CA ALA A 167 -29.47 2.85 -17.07
C ALA A 167 -28.52 3.94 -16.58
N VAL A 168 -27.65 3.61 -15.63
CA VAL A 168 -26.65 4.55 -15.12
C VAL A 168 -25.26 3.94 -15.21
N SER A 169 -24.29 4.76 -15.64
CA SER A 169 -22.86 4.41 -15.64
C SER A 169 -22.10 5.55 -14.97
N PHE A 170 -21.42 5.25 -13.87
CA PHE A 170 -20.61 6.21 -13.12
C PHE A 170 -19.14 5.80 -13.14
N ARG A 171 -18.29 6.67 -13.71
CA ARG A 171 -16.85 6.43 -13.87
C ARG A 171 -16.09 7.63 -13.33
N PRO A 172 -15.69 7.63 -12.06
CA PRO A 172 -14.96 8.75 -11.48
C PRO A 172 -13.58 8.86 -12.13
N ALA A 173 -13.15 10.09 -12.44
CA ALA A 173 -11.84 10.36 -13.04
C ALA A 173 -10.68 10.20 -12.04
N HIS A 174 -10.97 10.32 -10.74
CA HIS A 174 -10.03 10.14 -9.63
C HIS A 174 -10.56 9.11 -8.62
N HIS A 175 -9.91 8.98 -7.46
CA HIS A 175 -10.39 8.08 -6.41
C HIS A 175 -11.80 8.44 -5.95
N VAL A 176 -12.15 9.73 -5.88
CA VAL A 176 -13.48 10.22 -5.52
C VAL A 176 -13.84 11.38 -6.45
N SER A 177 -15.04 11.37 -7.04
CA SER A 177 -15.51 12.44 -7.94
C SER A 177 -16.36 13.49 -7.23
N GLY A 178 -16.44 14.69 -7.80
CA GLY A 178 -17.46 15.71 -7.51
C GLY A 178 -18.82 15.38 -8.14
N ASP A 179 -18.84 14.46 -9.10
CA ASP A 179 -20.05 14.03 -9.79
C ASP A 179 -20.92 13.12 -8.91
N PHE A 180 -22.23 13.29 -9.02
CA PHE A 180 -23.23 12.50 -8.31
C PHE A 180 -24.48 12.32 -9.15
N TYR A 181 -25.19 11.22 -8.90
CA TYR A 181 -26.54 11.04 -9.40
C TYR A 181 -27.42 10.35 -8.36
N ASP A 182 -28.72 10.63 -8.42
CA ASP A 182 -29.75 9.92 -7.67
C ASP A 182 -30.96 9.62 -8.56
N VAL A 183 -31.64 8.52 -8.26
CA VAL A 183 -32.91 8.15 -8.90
C VAL A 183 -33.83 7.62 -7.81
N PHE A 184 -34.90 8.36 -7.50
CA PHE A 184 -35.80 8.01 -6.40
C PHE A 184 -37.27 8.29 -6.74
N THR A 185 -38.16 7.59 -6.06
CA THR A 185 -39.61 7.79 -6.21
C THR A 185 -40.08 8.91 -5.29
N MET A 186 -40.85 9.85 -5.82
CA MET A 186 -41.48 10.92 -5.06
C MET A 186 -42.85 10.48 -4.48
N PRO A 187 -43.35 11.14 -3.42
CA PRO A 187 -44.63 10.78 -2.78
C PRO A 187 -45.86 10.76 -3.71
N ASN A 188 -45.82 11.54 -4.79
CA ASN A 188 -46.88 11.64 -5.81
C ASN A 188 -46.74 10.60 -6.94
N ASN A 189 -45.90 9.56 -6.76
CA ASN A 189 -45.58 8.52 -7.74
C ASN A 189 -44.85 9.04 -9.01
N GLN A 190 -44.28 10.24 -8.95
CA GLN A 190 -43.32 10.72 -9.94
C GLN A 190 -41.90 10.24 -9.63
N VAL A 191 -41.01 10.42 -10.60
CA VAL A 191 -39.61 9.96 -10.54
C VAL A 191 -38.72 11.19 -10.47
N GLY A 192 -37.92 11.28 -9.40
CA GLY A 192 -36.87 12.26 -9.27
C GLY A 192 -35.58 11.71 -9.88
N LEU A 193 -35.03 12.43 -10.87
CA LEU A 193 -33.69 12.19 -11.41
C LEU A 193 -32.81 13.38 -11.05
N VAL A 194 -31.73 13.12 -10.31
CA VAL A 194 -30.75 14.14 -9.94
C VAL A 194 -29.42 13.78 -10.59
N ILE A 195 -28.79 14.77 -11.23
CA ILE A 195 -27.40 14.72 -11.65
C ILE A 195 -26.78 16.01 -11.16
N ALA A 196 -25.67 15.90 -10.45
CA ALA A 196 -24.96 17.05 -9.88
C ALA A 196 -23.47 16.91 -10.12
N ASP A 197 -22.81 18.05 -10.31
CA ASP A 197 -21.36 18.17 -10.37
C ASP A 197 -20.96 19.22 -9.33
N VAL A 198 -20.21 18.76 -8.32
CA VAL A 198 -19.56 19.64 -7.35
C VAL A 198 -18.15 19.89 -7.84
N CYS A 199 -17.73 21.15 -7.98
CA CYS A 199 -16.39 21.43 -8.45
C CYS A 199 -15.36 20.82 -7.50
N GLY A 200 -14.29 20.24 -8.06
CA GLY A 200 -13.23 19.59 -7.29
C GLY A 200 -13.35 18.08 -7.26
N THR A 201 -12.38 17.45 -6.59
CA THR A 201 -12.29 15.99 -6.47
C THR A 201 -11.76 15.61 -5.09
N GLY A 202 -11.90 14.35 -4.69
CA GLY A 202 -11.43 13.89 -3.39
C GLY A 202 -12.50 13.92 -2.30
N VAL A 203 -12.07 13.72 -1.05
CA VAL A 203 -12.97 13.49 0.10
C VAL A 203 -13.86 14.70 0.37
N GLU A 204 -13.33 15.91 0.24
CA GLU A 204 -14.09 17.14 0.46
C GLU A 204 -15.30 17.24 -0.49
N ALA A 205 -15.07 17.05 -1.80
CA ALA A 205 -16.15 17.04 -2.79
C ALA A 205 -17.20 15.96 -2.50
N ALA A 206 -16.81 14.76 -2.06
CA ALA A 206 -17.76 13.71 -1.67
C ALA A 206 -18.57 14.04 -0.41
N LEU A 207 -17.99 14.73 0.58
CA LEU A 207 -18.74 15.19 1.75
C LEU A 207 -19.80 16.21 1.34
N PHE A 208 -19.45 17.11 0.42
CA PHE A 208 -20.41 18.05 -0.16
C PHE A 208 -21.53 17.35 -0.91
N ILE A 209 -21.21 16.36 -1.76
CA ILE A 209 -22.20 15.52 -2.44
C ILE A 209 -23.14 14.88 -1.41
N ALA A 210 -22.62 14.30 -0.33
CA ALA A 210 -23.44 13.65 0.69
C ALA A 210 -24.41 14.64 1.36
N LEU A 211 -23.96 15.88 1.61
CA LEU A 211 -24.81 16.95 2.12
C LEU A 211 -25.88 17.36 1.11
N VAL A 212 -25.50 17.63 -0.15
CA VAL A 212 -26.41 17.99 -1.24
C VAL A 212 -27.48 16.92 -1.42
N HIS A 213 -27.06 15.65 -1.49
CA HIS A 213 -27.95 14.51 -1.62
C HIS A 213 -28.93 14.44 -0.43
N SER A 214 -28.44 14.58 0.80
CA SER A 214 -29.29 14.53 2.00
C SER A 214 -30.33 15.66 2.03
N LEU A 215 -29.92 16.89 1.67
CA LEU A 215 -30.81 18.06 1.64
C LEU A 215 -31.86 17.96 0.52
N LEU A 216 -31.44 17.56 -0.68
CA LEU A 216 -32.36 17.37 -1.81
C LEU A 216 -33.41 16.31 -1.50
N ARG A 217 -32.99 15.18 -0.92
CA ARG A 217 -33.90 14.09 -0.55
C ARG A 217 -34.89 14.50 0.53
N ALA A 218 -34.39 15.14 1.60
CA ALA A 218 -35.24 15.64 2.67
C ALA A 218 -36.27 16.69 2.19
N TYR A 219 -35.89 17.54 1.24
CA TYR A 219 -36.80 18.54 0.67
C TYR A 219 -37.82 17.91 -0.27
N ALA A 220 -37.39 16.99 -1.14
CA ALA A 220 -38.25 16.29 -2.09
C ALA A 220 -39.32 15.44 -1.40
N ASP A 221 -38.99 14.84 -0.25
CA ASP A 221 -39.94 14.10 0.59
C ASP A 221 -41.04 15.00 1.18
N GLN A 222 -40.75 16.29 1.39
CA GLN A 222 -41.67 17.24 2.03
C GLN A 222 -42.50 18.08 1.04
N HIS A 223 -42.02 18.28 -0.19
CA HIS A 223 -42.61 19.20 -1.16
C HIS A 223 -42.67 18.56 -2.56
N CYS A 224 -43.73 17.80 -2.83
CA CYS A 224 -43.91 17.03 -4.06
C CYS A 224 -44.94 17.61 -5.05
N ASP A 225 -45.40 18.84 -4.82
CA ASP A 225 -46.66 19.30 -5.42
C ASP A 225 -46.50 20.13 -6.71
N SER A 226 -45.29 20.62 -7.04
CA SER A 226 -45.06 21.40 -8.26
C SER A 226 -43.62 21.42 -8.77
N ILE A 227 -43.43 21.81 -10.04
CA ILE A 227 -42.11 22.08 -10.65
C ILE A 227 -41.37 23.18 -9.89
N GLU A 228 -42.09 24.16 -9.34
CA GLU A 228 -41.51 25.27 -8.57
C GLU A 228 -40.89 24.78 -7.25
N ALA A 229 -41.46 23.74 -6.64
CA ALA A 229 -40.88 23.10 -5.46
C ALA A 229 -39.49 22.49 -5.76
N THR A 230 -39.30 21.94 -6.96
CA THR A 230 -38.00 21.37 -7.38
C THR A 230 -36.93 22.46 -7.55
N LEU A 231 -37.28 23.58 -8.21
CA LEU A 231 -36.38 24.74 -8.34
C LEU A 231 -36.05 25.35 -6.98
N HIS A 232 -37.01 25.36 -6.05
CA HIS A 232 -36.81 25.85 -4.69
C HIS A 232 -35.89 24.92 -3.89
N ALA A 233 -35.99 23.60 -4.04
CA ALA A 233 -35.10 22.61 -3.41
C ALA A 233 -33.62 22.85 -3.80
N VAL A 234 -33.37 23.02 -5.10
CA VAL A 234 -32.04 23.31 -5.64
C VAL A 234 -31.54 24.67 -5.15
N SER A 235 -32.38 25.70 -5.24
CA SER A 235 -32.02 27.07 -4.80
C SER A 235 -31.72 27.14 -3.29
N PHE A 236 -32.51 26.42 -2.48
CA PHE A 236 -32.30 26.31 -1.03
C PHE A 236 -30.98 25.63 -0.72
N THR A 237 -30.73 24.47 -1.35
CA THR A 237 -29.49 23.71 -1.18
C THR A 237 -28.28 24.55 -1.56
N ASN A 238 -28.33 25.24 -2.70
CA ASN A 238 -27.25 26.11 -3.16
C ASN A 238 -27.02 27.30 -2.21
N ARG A 239 -28.10 27.92 -1.71
CA ARG A 239 -28.02 29.03 -0.75
C ARG A 239 -27.45 28.59 0.60
N TYR A 240 -27.88 27.43 1.10
CA TYR A 240 -27.37 26.85 2.33
C TYR A 240 -25.87 26.59 2.22
N ILE A 241 -25.44 25.94 1.13
CA ILE A 241 -24.02 25.65 0.90
C ILE A 241 -23.22 26.93 0.78
N THR A 242 -23.70 27.91 0.00
CA THR A 242 -23.01 29.20 -0.14
C THR A 242 -22.92 29.92 1.21
N MET A 243 -23.99 29.96 2.00
CA MET A 243 -24.01 30.69 3.27
C MET A 243 -23.08 30.08 4.33
N TYR A 244 -22.98 28.75 4.40
CA TYR A 244 -22.21 28.07 5.45
C TYR A 244 -20.83 27.59 5.00
N TYR A 245 -20.59 27.47 3.70
CA TYR A 245 -19.36 26.89 3.13
C TYR A 245 -18.68 27.76 2.04
N HIS A 246 -19.05 29.05 1.88
CA HIS A 246 -18.43 29.99 0.92
C HIS A 246 -16.88 30.06 0.92
N ASN A 247 -16.23 29.74 2.04
CA ASN A 247 -14.77 29.78 2.15
C ASN A 247 -14.07 28.58 1.48
N LEU A 248 -14.84 27.60 1.01
CA LEU A 248 -14.34 26.44 0.30
C LEU A 248 -14.69 26.65 -1.19
N HIS A 249 -13.66 26.86 -2.03
CA HIS A 249 -13.77 27.29 -3.43
C HIS A 249 -14.37 26.22 -4.40
N TYR A 250 -15.51 25.61 -4.06
CA TYR A 250 -16.07 24.42 -4.73
C TYR A 250 -17.33 24.67 -5.57
N PHE A 251 -17.79 25.91 -5.72
CA PHE A 251 -18.94 26.23 -6.58
C PHE A 251 -18.74 27.54 -7.35
N SER A 252 -19.07 27.53 -8.64
CA SER A 252 -19.38 28.74 -9.40
C SER A 252 -20.87 29.04 -9.27
N ALA A 253 -21.20 30.26 -8.82
CA ALA A 253 -22.57 30.74 -8.82
C ALA A 253 -22.98 31.05 -10.27
N PHE A 254 -24.05 30.43 -10.76
CA PHE A 254 -24.83 30.88 -11.92
C PHE A 254 -26.24 31.22 -11.47
#